data_AF-A0A8S3IE90-F1
#
_entry.id   AF-A0A8S3IE90-F1
#
_cell.length_a   1.000
_cell.length_b   1.000
_cell.length_c   1.000
_cell.angle_alpha   90.00
_cell.angle_beta   90.00
_cell.angle_gamma   90.00
#
_symmetry.space_group_name_H-M   'P 1'
#
loop_
_entity.id
_entity.type
_entity.pdbx_description
1 polymer ?
#
loop_
_entity_poly.entity_id
_entity_poly.type
_entity_poly.pdbx_seq_one_letter_code
_entity_poly.pdbx_strand_id
1 'polypeptide(L)'
;LPAKYIQTTDVKKATLNPIWMEKFRFNIESSKTETFHLDIWDHDDEFSVFEAARKLNQVQGFKGLNRYFKQIAQSARTNSNESSNVDDFLGSVNLKVNEIPSTGIDKWFSLEGRSENSKVHGQIHVRASLATREDRGVSEEDNWTDIKQHVELLQIFIDHELKKFKVQYSLTFDIILYDRTCQNLI
;
A
#
# COMPACT_ATOMS: atom_id res chain seq x y z
N LEU A 1 -13.40 3.27 -3.74
CA LEU A 1 -12.29 3.33 -2.75
C LEU A 1 -12.46 4.59 -1.92
N PRO A 2 -12.45 4.52 -0.58
CA PRO A 2 -12.48 5.71 0.28
C PRO A 2 -11.27 6.62 0.04
N ALA A 3 -11.47 7.94 0.10
CA ALA A 3 -10.43 8.94 -0.22
C ALA A 3 -9.17 8.81 0.64
N LYS A 4 -9.30 8.37 1.91
CA LYS A 4 -8.19 8.19 2.85
C LYS A 4 -7.06 7.25 2.36
N TYR A 5 -7.33 6.41 1.36
CA TYR A 5 -6.33 5.51 0.77
C TYR A 5 -5.65 6.08 -0.48
N ILE A 6 -5.98 7.32 -0.87
CA ILE A 6 -5.43 7.99 -2.06
C ILE A 6 -4.46 9.06 -1.58
N GLN A 7 -3.22 8.93 -2.02
CA GLN A 7 -2.17 9.93 -1.84
C GLN A 7 -1.66 10.37 -3.21
N THR A 8 -1.12 11.57 -3.27
CA THR A 8 -0.63 12.18 -4.51
C THR A 8 0.69 12.87 -4.23
N THR A 9 1.60 12.81 -5.19
CA THR A 9 2.85 13.56 -5.13
C THR A 9 2.68 15.01 -5.57
N ASP A 10 3.73 15.82 -5.37
CA ASP A 10 3.84 17.13 -5.99
C ASP A 10 4.06 17.00 -7.51
N VAL A 11 3.50 17.95 -8.26
CA VAL A 11 3.75 18.06 -9.70
C VAL A 11 5.16 18.58 -9.94
N LYS A 12 5.94 17.88 -10.76
CA LYS A 12 7.25 18.34 -11.22
C LYS A 12 7.09 18.96 -12.61
N LYS A 13 7.29 20.27 -12.69
CA LYS A 13 7.05 21.03 -13.92
C LYS A 13 8.14 20.77 -14.96
N ALA A 14 7.73 20.71 -16.23
CA ALA A 14 8.61 20.74 -17.41
C ALA A 14 9.78 19.75 -17.34
N THR A 15 9.51 18.49 -17.00
CA THR A 15 10.54 17.44 -16.96
C THR A 15 10.01 16.08 -17.41
N LEU A 16 10.81 15.35 -18.18
CA LEU A 16 10.58 13.95 -18.54
C LEU A 16 11.23 12.98 -17.53
N ASN A 17 12.06 13.49 -16.62
CA ASN A 17 12.75 12.71 -15.58
C ASN A 17 12.47 13.31 -14.20
N PRO A 18 11.20 13.27 -13.74
CA PRO A 18 10.82 13.82 -12.45
C PRO A 18 11.51 13.09 -11.29
N ILE A 19 11.93 13.85 -10.28
CA ILE A 19 12.46 13.32 -9.01
C ILE A 19 11.57 13.84 -7.89
N TRP A 20 10.75 12.96 -7.32
CA TRP A 20 9.85 13.30 -6.21
C TRP A 20 10.51 13.24 -4.83
N MET A 21 11.17 12.12 -4.51
CA MET A 21 11.71 11.82 -3.17
C MET A 21 10.68 11.94 -2.03
N GLU A 22 9.41 11.73 -2.35
CA GLU A 22 8.31 11.79 -1.39
C GLU A 22 8.05 10.42 -0.77
N LYS A 23 7.53 10.41 0.46
CA LYS A 23 7.27 9.20 1.24
C LYS A 23 5.83 9.20 1.74
N PHE A 24 5.12 8.11 1.49
CA PHE A 24 3.76 7.89 1.94
C PHE A 24 3.69 6.67 2.86
N ARG A 25 2.74 6.69 3.80
CA ARG A 25 2.40 5.54 4.63
C ARG A 25 0.96 5.15 4.37
N PHE A 26 0.75 3.87 4.10
CA PHE A 26 -0.57 3.29 3.91
C PHE A 26 -0.82 2.26 5.00
N ASN A 27 -2.04 2.27 5.55
CA ASN A 27 -2.48 1.21 6.45
C ASN A 27 -2.98 0.04 5.59
N ILE A 28 -2.43 -1.13 5.84
CA ILE A 28 -2.76 -2.38 5.13
C ILE A 28 -3.70 -3.17 6.04
N GLU A 29 -4.88 -3.54 5.54
CA GLU A 29 -5.85 -4.36 6.28
C GLU A 29 -5.57 -5.86 6.05
N SER A 30 -5.19 -6.23 4.82
CA SER A 30 -4.87 -7.62 4.47
C SER A 30 -3.70 -7.70 3.48
N SER A 31 -2.57 -8.24 3.96
CA SER A 31 -1.38 -8.45 3.11
C SER A 31 -1.60 -9.41 1.94
N LYS A 32 -2.61 -10.28 2.02
CA LYS A 32 -2.87 -11.32 1.01
C LYS A 32 -3.59 -10.80 -0.24
N THR A 33 -4.40 -9.75 -0.08
CA THR A 33 -5.36 -9.31 -1.09
C THR A 33 -5.11 -7.91 -1.59
N GLU A 34 -4.32 -7.12 -0.86
CA GLU A 34 -4.10 -5.73 -1.20
C GLU A 34 -3.03 -5.53 -2.27
N THR A 35 -3.27 -4.50 -3.08
CA THR A 35 -2.38 -4.06 -4.15
C THR A 35 -2.19 -2.55 -4.01
N PHE A 36 -0.93 -2.12 -4.01
CA PHE A 36 -0.58 -0.73 -4.18
C PHE A 36 -0.61 -0.39 -5.67
N HIS A 37 -1.53 0.48 -6.05
CA HIS A 37 -1.70 0.95 -7.42
C HIS A 37 -1.15 2.38 -7.53
N LEU A 38 -0.25 2.60 -8.48
CA LEU A 38 0.34 3.90 -8.75
C LEU A 38 0.04 4.31 -10.19
N ASP A 39 -0.72 5.39 -10.35
CA ASP A 39 -0.96 6.02 -11.65
C ASP A 39 0.00 7.20 -11.85
N ILE A 40 0.49 7.35 -13.08
CA ILE A 40 1.28 8.49 -13.53
C ILE A 40 0.46 9.30 -14.53
N TRP A 41 0.40 10.61 -14.30
CA TRP A 41 -0.37 11.56 -15.09
C TRP A 41 0.52 12.74 -15.48
N ASP A 42 0.39 13.22 -16.70
CA ASP A 42 0.90 14.51 -17.14
C ASP A 42 -0.11 15.58 -16.75
N HIS A 43 0.34 16.58 -15.99
CA HIS A 43 -0.56 17.59 -15.44
C HIS A 43 -0.64 18.79 -16.36
N ASP A 44 -1.83 19.05 -16.89
CA ASP A 44 -2.11 20.24 -17.71
C ASP A 44 -2.67 21.39 -16.86
N ASP A 45 -2.25 22.62 -17.17
CA ASP A 45 -2.49 23.82 -16.36
C ASP A 45 -3.99 24.22 -16.19
N GLU A 46 -4.93 23.60 -16.93
CA GLU A 46 -6.35 24.01 -16.91
C GLU A 46 -7.30 23.12 -16.08
N PHE A 47 -7.06 21.81 -15.93
CA PHE A 47 -7.97 20.91 -15.18
C PHE A 47 -7.23 19.74 -14.51
N SER A 48 -7.15 19.79 -13.18
CA SER A 48 -6.33 18.87 -12.38
C SER A 48 -7.11 17.67 -11.79
N VAL A 49 -6.71 16.44 -12.15
CA VAL A 49 -7.10 15.21 -11.43
C VAL A 49 -6.64 15.29 -9.97
N PHE A 50 -5.49 15.95 -9.72
CA PHE A 50 -4.97 16.20 -8.38
C PHE A 50 -5.89 17.10 -7.54
N GLU A 51 -6.44 18.19 -8.09
CA GLU A 51 -7.42 19.00 -7.35
C GLU A 51 -8.65 18.17 -6.96
N ALA A 52 -9.09 17.27 -7.82
CA ALA A 52 -10.21 16.39 -7.54
C ALA A 52 -9.88 15.39 -6.43
N ALA A 53 -8.69 14.77 -6.45
CA ALA A 53 -8.21 13.88 -5.39
C ALA A 53 -8.07 14.60 -4.04
N ARG A 54 -7.53 15.83 -4.05
CA ARG A 54 -7.39 16.66 -2.85
C ARG A 54 -8.75 17.08 -2.28
N LYS A 55 -9.72 17.40 -3.13
CA LYS A 55 -11.11 17.67 -2.71
C LYS A 55 -11.78 16.42 -2.14
N LEU A 56 -11.54 15.23 -2.71
CA LEU A 56 -12.07 13.97 -2.15
C LEU A 56 -11.60 13.70 -0.71
N ASN A 57 -10.37 14.10 -0.36
CA ASN A 57 -9.87 14.03 1.02
C ASN A 57 -10.53 15.03 1.99
N GLN A 58 -11.23 16.06 1.47
CA GLN A 58 -11.83 17.14 2.27
C GLN A 58 -13.36 17.05 2.42
N VAL A 59 -14.08 16.31 1.56
CA VAL A 59 -15.56 16.33 1.54
C VAL A 59 -16.18 15.04 2.10
N GLN A 60 -16.97 15.17 3.18
CA GLN A 60 -17.85 14.12 3.76
C GLN A 60 -19.16 13.86 2.95
N GLY A 61 -19.19 14.10 1.63
CA GLY A 61 -20.46 14.29 0.89
C GLY A 61 -20.55 13.55 -0.46
N PHE A 62 -21.60 12.74 -0.63
CA PHE A 62 -21.79 11.78 -1.72
C PHE A 62 -22.21 12.35 -3.10
N LYS A 63 -22.49 13.65 -3.25
CA LYS A 63 -23.04 14.21 -4.51
C LYS A 63 -22.03 14.43 -5.64
N GLY A 64 -20.73 14.50 -5.34
CA GLY A 64 -19.65 14.68 -6.34
C GLY A 64 -19.16 13.38 -7.00
N LEU A 65 -19.48 12.23 -6.41
CA LEU A 65 -18.97 10.92 -6.83
C LEU A 65 -19.54 10.45 -8.19
N ASN A 66 -20.79 10.82 -8.50
CA ASN A 66 -21.43 10.50 -9.79
C ASN A 66 -20.75 11.18 -10.99
N ARG A 67 -20.04 12.30 -10.79
CA ARG A 67 -19.26 12.96 -11.85
C ARG A 67 -17.89 12.29 -12.04
N TYR A 68 -17.27 11.86 -10.94
CA TYR A 68 -15.97 11.17 -10.92
C TYR A 68 -16.04 9.78 -11.58
N PHE A 69 -17.06 8.98 -11.23
CA PHE A 69 -17.30 7.70 -11.92
C PHE A 69 -17.72 7.87 -13.37
N LYS A 70 -18.45 8.96 -13.72
CA LYS A 70 -18.73 9.28 -15.12
C LYS A 70 -17.46 9.59 -15.91
N GLN A 71 -16.51 10.35 -15.35
CA GLN A 71 -15.25 10.65 -16.03
C GLN A 71 -14.35 9.41 -16.17
N ILE A 72 -14.28 8.56 -15.14
CA ILE A 72 -13.55 7.28 -15.23
C ILE A 72 -14.22 6.35 -16.25
N ALA A 73 -15.56 6.23 -16.26
CA ALA A 73 -16.30 5.42 -17.22
C ALA A 73 -16.28 5.98 -18.66
N GLN A 74 -16.21 7.31 -18.81
CA GLN A 74 -16.11 8.01 -20.09
C GLN A 74 -14.68 7.93 -20.66
N SER A 75 -13.65 7.87 -19.81
CA SER A 75 -12.28 7.54 -20.24
C SER A 75 -12.12 6.09 -20.73
N ALA A 76 -13.05 5.19 -20.35
CA ALA A 76 -13.10 3.81 -20.82
C ALA A 76 -13.94 3.63 -22.10
N ARG A 77 -14.70 4.65 -22.53
CA ARG A 77 -15.55 4.63 -23.71
C ARG A 77 -15.53 6.02 -24.35
N THR A 78 -14.77 6.21 -25.42
CA THR A 78 -15.18 6.94 -26.65
C THR A 78 -13.96 7.46 -27.40
N ASN A 79 -13.72 6.86 -28.56
CA ASN A 79 -13.11 7.53 -29.69
C ASN A 79 -14.02 8.69 -30.14
N SER A 80 -13.42 9.82 -30.50
CA SER A 80 -13.95 10.93 -31.31
C SER A 80 -14.58 12.14 -30.60
N ASN A 81 -13.83 13.25 -30.71
CA ASN A 81 -14.30 14.58 -31.14
C ASN A 81 -14.95 15.57 -30.16
N GLU A 82 -14.54 15.62 -28.88
CA GLU A 82 -14.53 16.89 -28.14
C GLU A 82 -13.31 16.95 -27.21
N SER A 83 -12.42 17.92 -27.45
CA SER A 83 -11.22 18.20 -26.64
C SER A 83 -11.63 18.57 -25.21
N SER A 84 -11.68 17.58 -24.34
CA SER A 84 -11.91 17.76 -22.92
C SER A 84 -10.55 17.67 -22.22
N ASN A 85 -10.02 18.85 -21.86
CA ASN A 85 -8.89 19.07 -20.96
C ASN A 85 -8.98 18.15 -19.72
N VAL A 86 -8.28 17.03 -19.75
CA VAL A 86 -8.14 16.10 -18.64
C VAL A 86 -6.69 15.64 -18.69
N ASP A 87 -5.98 15.70 -17.56
CA ASP A 87 -4.60 15.23 -17.41
C ASP A 87 -4.35 13.93 -18.20
N ASP A 88 -3.26 13.88 -18.97
CA ASP A 88 -2.94 12.75 -19.84
C ASP A 88 -2.37 11.58 -19.03
N PHE A 89 -2.95 10.40 -19.18
CA PHE A 89 -2.48 9.20 -18.49
C PHE A 89 -1.20 8.65 -19.14
N LEU A 90 -0.11 8.60 -18.37
CA LEU A 90 1.20 8.16 -18.86
C LEU A 90 1.47 6.68 -18.60
N GLY A 91 0.82 6.08 -17.61
CA GLY A 91 0.99 4.66 -17.27
C GLY A 91 0.75 4.38 -15.80
N SER A 92 0.76 3.10 -15.44
CA SER A 92 0.54 2.66 -14.07
C SER A 92 1.47 1.53 -13.64
N VAL A 93 1.58 1.31 -12.33
CA VAL A 93 2.26 0.15 -11.74
C VAL A 93 1.37 -0.45 -10.65
N ASN A 94 1.29 -1.78 -10.63
CA ASN A 94 0.58 -2.54 -9.61
C ASN A 94 1.58 -3.37 -8.79
N LEU A 95 1.67 -3.10 -7.49
CA LEU A 95 2.50 -3.87 -6.57
C LEU A 95 1.62 -4.62 -5.59
N LYS A 96 1.55 -5.95 -5.69
CA LYS A 96 0.81 -6.73 -4.69
C LYS A 96 1.58 -6.73 -3.38
N VAL A 97 0.87 -6.50 -2.28
CA VAL A 97 1.48 -6.43 -0.95
C VAL A 97 2.14 -7.78 -0.58
N ASN A 98 1.53 -8.90 -0.96
CA ASN A 98 2.07 -10.24 -0.72
C ASN A 98 3.36 -10.57 -1.53
N GLU A 99 3.69 -9.77 -2.55
CA GLU A 99 4.89 -9.94 -3.37
C GLU A 99 6.06 -9.07 -2.84
N ILE A 100 5.82 -8.20 -1.85
CA ILE A 100 6.87 -7.40 -1.22
C ILE A 100 7.59 -8.26 -0.18
N PRO A 101 8.90 -8.55 -0.34
CA PRO A 101 9.66 -9.31 0.64
C PRO A 101 9.83 -8.51 1.94
N SER A 102 10.15 -9.20 3.02
CA SER A 102 10.39 -8.58 4.34
C SER A 102 11.55 -7.57 4.33
N THR A 103 12.50 -7.70 3.41
CA THR A 103 13.60 -6.75 3.19
C THR A 103 13.17 -5.47 2.45
N GLY A 104 11.94 -5.43 1.95
CA GLY A 104 11.45 -4.38 1.05
C GLY A 104 11.98 -4.50 -0.37
N ILE A 105 11.54 -3.58 -1.22
CA ILE A 105 11.95 -3.41 -2.62
C ILE A 105 12.54 -2.01 -2.83
N ASP A 106 13.50 -1.90 -3.73
CA ASP A 106 14.10 -0.65 -4.19
C ASP A 106 14.59 -0.85 -5.62
N LYS A 107 13.72 -0.60 -6.61
CA LYS A 107 14.00 -0.89 -8.02
C LYS A 107 13.15 -0.07 -9.00
N TRP A 108 13.54 -0.12 -10.27
CA TRP A 108 12.76 0.38 -11.39
C TRP A 108 11.64 -0.59 -11.79
N PHE A 109 10.46 -0.04 -12.09
CA PHE A 109 9.30 -0.71 -12.63
C PHE A 109 8.95 -0.11 -13.98
N SER A 110 8.72 -0.94 -14.99
CA SER A 110 8.20 -0.46 -16.27
C SER A 110 6.72 -0.09 -16.12
N LEU A 111 6.33 1.02 -16.74
CA LEU A 111 4.94 1.46 -16.73
C LEU A 111 4.08 0.55 -17.60
N GLU A 112 2.87 0.26 -17.12
CA GLU A 112 1.87 -0.56 -17.81
C GLU A 112 0.69 0.31 -18.25
N GLY A 113 0.15 0.02 -19.44
CA GLY A 113 -1.08 0.62 -19.93
C GLY A 113 -2.33 0.00 -19.33
N ARG A 114 -3.47 0.69 -19.50
CA ARG A 114 -4.77 0.21 -18.99
C ARG A 114 -5.41 -0.87 -19.85
N SER A 115 -4.90 -1.07 -21.07
CA SER A 115 -5.31 -2.11 -22.00
C SER A 115 -4.12 -2.55 -22.85
N GLU A 116 -4.21 -3.75 -23.44
CA GLU A 116 -3.16 -4.31 -24.32
C GLU A 116 -2.84 -3.43 -25.52
N ASN A 117 -3.76 -2.55 -25.92
CA ASN A 117 -3.58 -1.63 -27.05
C ASN A 117 -2.97 -0.28 -26.64
N SER A 118 -2.75 -0.06 -25.35
CA SER A 118 -2.19 1.20 -24.84
C SER A 118 -0.68 1.22 -25.08
N LYS A 119 -0.20 2.18 -25.88
CA LYS A 119 1.24 2.42 -26.05
C LYS A 119 1.76 3.23 -24.86
N VAL A 120 2.27 2.52 -23.85
CA VAL A 120 2.89 3.12 -22.67
C VAL A 120 4.40 2.93 -22.73
N HIS A 121 5.14 4.00 -22.41
CA HIS A 121 6.59 4.02 -22.36
C HIS A 121 7.05 4.70 -21.08
N GLY A 122 8.21 4.29 -20.57
CA GLY A 122 8.81 4.85 -19.36
C GLY A 122 8.90 3.87 -18.20
N GLN A 123 9.60 4.31 -17.16
CA GLN A 123 9.82 3.54 -15.95
C GLN A 123 9.73 4.45 -14.74
N ILE A 124 9.41 3.87 -13.58
CA ILE A 124 9.41 4.57 -12.31
C ILE A 124 10.22 3.80 -11.27
N HIS A 125 11.04 4.51 -10.50
CA HIS A 125 11.78 3.93 -9.39
C HIS A 125 10.95 3.99 -8.12
N VAL A 126 10.68 2.83 -7.52
CA VAL A 126 9.86 2.73 -6.30
C VAL A 126 10.63 2.00 -5.23
N ARG A 127 10.65 2.62 -4.05
CA ARG A 127 11.11 2.01 -2.81
C ARG A 127 9.92 1.75 -1.90
N ALA A 128 9.69 0.49 -1.54
CA ALA A 128 8.60 0.10 -0.65
C ALA A 128 9.07 -0.91 0.40
N SER A 129 8.56 -0.77 1.62
CA SER A 129 8.89 -1.63 2.74
C SER A 129 7.65 -1.84 3.59
N LEU A 130 7.48 -3.05 4.13
CA LEU A 130 6.42 -3.35 5.08
C LEU A 130 6.92 -3.11 6.49
N ALA A 131 6.11 -2.43 7.29
CA ALA A 131 6.37 -2.21 8.71
C ALA A 131 5.12 -2.57 9.50
N THR A 132 5.30 -3.18 10.66
CA THR A 132 4.21 -3.37 11.63
C THR A 132 3.89 -2.02 12.26
N ARG A 133 2.59 -1.72 12.45
CA ARG A 133 2.21 -0.53 13.23
C ARG A 133 2.59 -0.78 14.69
N GLU A 134 3.54 -0.01 15.19
CA GLU A 134 3.84 0.11 16.63
C GLU A 134 2.82 1.01 17.35
N ASP A 135 1.66 1.32 16.75
CA ASP A 135 0.54 2.02 17.42
C ASP A 135 -0.12 1.08 18.44
N ARG A 136 0.68 0.68 19.42
CA ARG A 136 0.22 0.26 20.70
C ARG A 136 0.04 1.55 21.50
N GLY A 137 -1.19 2.07 21.52
CA GLY A 137 -1.66 2.86 22.67
C GLY A 137 -1.72 2.01 23.95
N VAL A 138 -0.75 1.09 24.11
CA VAL A 138 -0.62 0.13 25.17
C VAL A 138 0.47 0.69 26.07
N SER A 139 0.14 0.81 27.36
CA SER A 139 1.06 1.18 28.43
C SER A 139 2.42 0.47 28.24
N GLU A 140 3.52 1.15 28.58
CA GLU A 140 4.88 0.55 28.66
C GLU A 140 4.91 -0.73 29.54
N GLU A 141 3.84 -1.00 30.29
CA GLU A 141 3.61 -2.18 31.12
C GLU A 141 3.23 -3.46 30.36
N ASP A 142 2.85 -3.42 29.07
CA ASP A 142 2.43 -4.62 28.32
C ASP A 142 3.56 -5.27 27.50
N ASN A 143 4.73 -5.38 28.13
CA ASN A 143 5.92 -6.11 27.62
C ASN A 143 5.60 -7.59 27.27
N TRP A 144 4.48 -8.09 27.77
CA TRP A 144 4.05 -9.46 27.57
C TRP A 144 3.64 -9.79 26.14
N THR A 145 3.04 -8.83 25.45
CA THR A 145 2.64 -9.00 24.06
C THR A 145 3.89 -9.14 23.18
N ASP A 146 4.98 -8.44 23.49
CA ASP A 146 6.26 -8.58 22.78
C ASP A 146 6.93 -9.93 23.05
N ILE A 147 6.91 -10.40 24.30
CA ILE A 147 7.45 -11.71 24.67
C ILE A 147 6.69 -12.82 23.94
N LYS A 148 5.36 -12.75 23.88
CA LYS A 148 4.53 -13.72 23.13
C LYS A 148 4.89 -13.74 21.66
N GLN A 149 4.96 -12.58 21.02
CA GLN A 149 5.33 -12.47 19.60
C GLN A 149 6.75 -12.98 19.34
N HIS A 150 7.69 -12.72 20.25
CA HIS A 150 9.05 -13.22 20.14
C HIS A 150 9.11 -14.76 20.25
N VAL A 151 8.37 -15.35 21.19
CA VAL A 151 8.28 -16.80 21.34
C VAL A 151 7.65 -17.46 20.12
N GLU A 152 6.56 -16.89 19.57
CA GLU A 152 5.93 -17.37 18.35
C GLU A 152 6.89 -17.34 17.15
N LEU A 153 7.67 -16.26 17.00
CA LEU A 153 8.70 -16.17 15.95
C LEU A 153 9.80 -17.23 16.11
N LEU A 154 10.27 -17.46 17.34
CA LEU A 154 11.25 -18.52 17.61
C LEU A 154 10.70 -19.90 17.26
N GLN A 155 9.43 -20.17 17.58
CA GLN A 155 8.78 -21.43 17.21
C GLN A 155 8.74 -21.62 15.70
N ILE A 156 8.41 -20.57 14.93
CA ILE A 156 8.42 -20.63 13.46
C ILE A 156 9.81 -20.97 12.93
N PHE A 157 10.86 -20.37 13.48
CA PHE A 157 12.24 -20.67 13.06
C PHE A 157 12.66 -22.09 13.42
N ILE A 158 12.34 -22.55 14.63
CA ILE A 158 12.62 -23.93 15.06
C ILE A 158 11.89 -24.92 14.14
N ASP A 159 10.61 -24.72 13.87
CA ASP A 159 9.82 -25.57 12.99
C ASP A 159 10.37 -25.59 11.56
N HIS A 160 10.81 -24.44 11.05
CA HIS A 160 11.43 -24.34 9.73
C HIS A 160 12.73 -25.16 9.65
N GLU A 161 13.61 -25.01 10.64
CA GLU A 161 14.87 -25.77 10.69
C GLU A 161 14.60 -27.27 10.88
N LEU A 162 13.71 -27.67 11.79
CA LEU A 162 13.37 -29.08 12.01
C LEU A 162 12.81 -29.74 10.73
N LYS A 163 11.96 -29.03 9.95
CA LYS A 163 11.47 -29.50 8.65
C LYS A 163 12.60 -29.73 7.64
N LYS A 164 13.63 -28.88 7.65
CA LYS A 164 14.80 -28.99 6.76
C LYS A 164 15.64 -30.24 7.05
N PHE A 165 15.69 -30.69 8.31
CA PHE A 165 16.44 -31.88 8.71
C PHE A 165 15.69 -33.22 8.53
N LYS A 166 14.45 -33.23 7.97
CA LYS A 166 13.63 -34.43 7.69
C LYS A 166 13.46 -35.37 8.90
N VAL A 167 13.47 -34.85 10.12
CA VAL A 167 13.29 -35.68 11.29
C VAL A 167 11.83 -35.61 11.75
N GLN A 168 11.21 -36.77 11.93
CA GLN A 168 9.82 -36.88 12.34
C GLN A 168 9.72 -36.62 13.85
N TYR A 169 9.23 -35.44 14.24
CA TYR A 169 9.02 -35.07 15.63
C TYR A 169 7.60 -34.52 15.83
N SER A 170 7.03 -34.73 17.03
CA SER A 170 5.89 -33.94 17.54
C SER A 170 6.39 -33.13 18.73
N LEU A 171 6.49 -31.81 18.57
CA LEU A 171 6.79 -30.91 19.68
C LEU A 171 5.47 -30.30 20.16
N THR A 172 5.10 -30.62 21.40
CA THR A 172 4.03 -29.94 22.11
C THR A 172 4.69 -28.95 23.06
N PHE A 173 4.55 -27.65 22.80
CA PHE A 173 4.99 -26.61 23.71
C PHE A 173 3.81 -26.15 24.55
N ASP A 174 3.69 -26.67 25.77
CA ASP A 174 2.79 -26.11 26.77
C ASP A 174 3.45 -24.87 27.39
N ILE A 175 3.12 -23.70 26.86
CA ILE A 175 3.57 -22.44 27.41
C ILE A 175 2.64 -22.08 28.59
N ILE A 176 2.97 -22.60 29.78
CA ILE A 176 2.33 -22.17 31.03
C ILE A 176 2.96 -20.85 31.44
N LEU A 177 2.23 -19.76 31.19
CA LEU A 177 2.67 -18.45 31.61
C LEU A 177 1.89 -17.98 32.84
N TYR A 178 2.62 -17.66 33.91
CA TYR A 178 2.06 -17.13 35.15
C TYR A 178 1.97 -15.60 35.08
N ASP A 179 0.77 -15.07 35.21
CA ASP A 179 0.54 -13.69 35.59
C ASP A 179 0.74 -13.55 37.12
N ARG A 180 1.73 -12.77 37.55
CA ARG A 180 2.02 -12.49 38.97
C ARG A 180 1.31 -11.25 39.50
N THR A 181 0.28 -10.73 38.84
CA THR A 181 -0.41 -9.52 39.30
C THR A 181 -1.56 -9.76 40.30
N CYS A 182 -1.87 -11.01 40.64
CA CYS A 182 -2.82 -11.34 41.73
C CYS A 182 -2.10 -11.99 42.92
N GLN A 183 -1.31 -11.21 43.67
CA GLN A 183 -0.80 -11.64 44.98
C GLN A 183 -1.11 -10.69 46.15
N ASN A 184 -2.02 -9.73 45.98
CA ASN A 184 -2.50 -8.90 47.09
C ASN A 184 -4.01 -8.72 47.04
N LEU A 185 -4.75 -9.72 47.51
CA LEU A 185 -6.06 -9.55 48.13
C LEU A 185 -6.10 -10.57 49.29
N ILE A 186 -5.79 -10.07 50.49
CA ILE A 186 -6.08 -10.71 51.78
C ILE A 186 -7.59 -10.73 51.96
#